data_AF-A0A2T4AHE0-F1
#
_entry.id   AF-A0A2T4AHE0-F1
#
_cell.length_a   1.000
_cell.length_b   1.000
_cell.length_c   1.000
_cell.angle_alpha   90.00
_cell.angle_beta   90.00
_cell.angle_gamma   90.00
#
_symmetry.space_group_name_H-M   'P 1'
#
loop_
_entity.id
_entity.type
_entity.pdbx_description
1 polymer ?
#
loop_
_entity_poly.entity_id
_entity_poly.type
_entity_poly.pdbx_seq_one_letter_code
_entity_poly.pdbx_strand_id
1 'polypeptide(L)'
;MSLEGLQERLAALQETTAQLRELIDRLANVEFEPGSVPLNIEEEGSVSGELSAEAGLILKTGLEDQQLLFEEAKYLRRGGHEKERLVDGIERVGSELASYRSTLRKARLSAKKNLERARRLERELMVQSFVEPISETNTSAGGSTEEPQAVARPIRHNYNQHRQLQSSLSEEDRQTVGAASNVTNALRRTHALIAAELSKSEFAHQTLTESSAALKQLDQSYNSLDGMLASSRDLLGTLLRSQKSDTWYLQTALYMLMVTAGWLVFRRLLYGPLWWLVWLPLRILFGVGTKAGSAVMHSRSPGQSGKAGVVIDGEIRVDGLPDESLPTAVVGREKKVVESEDDSMIEKVGKIVDAVNEADIPGEHEGDHDDRLQEGDAAEVVEEDSRPRDEL
;
A
#
# COMPACT_ATOMS: atom_id res chain seq x y z
N MET A 1 21.76 -10.03 35.82
CA MET A 1 20.95 -8.87 36.24
C MET A 1 20.13 -9.24 37.47
N SER A 2 19.90 -8.28 38.38
CA SER A 2 18.87 -8.38 39.43
C SER A 2 17.49 -8.11 38.82
N LEU A 3 16.42 -8.42 39.56
CA LEU A 3 15.05 -8.07 39.15
C LEU A 3 14.85 -6.55 39.09
N GLU A 4 15.43 -5.82 40.05
CA GLU A 4 15.34 -4.37 40.18
C GLU A 4 15.91 -3.65 38.95
N GLY A 5 17.08 -4.06 38.45
CA GLY A 5 17.68 -3.45 37.26
C GLY A 5 16.90 -3.72 35.97
N LEU A 6 16.07 -4.77 35.92
CA LEU A 6 15.14 -5.00 34.81
C LEU A 6 13.87 -4.15 34.93
N GLN A 7 13.40 -3.88 36.15
CA GLN A 7 12.30 -2.95 36.40
C GLN A 7 12.70 -1.51 36.07
N GLU A 8 13.93 -1.12 36.40
CA GLU A 8 14.51 0.19 36.04
C GLU A 8 14.60 0.37 34.51
N ARG A 9 15.10 -0.65 33.79
CA ARG A 9 15.12 -0.62 32.31
C ARG A 9 13.73 -0.65 31.68
N LEU A 10 12.76 -1.35 32.28
CA LEU A 10 11.35 -1.32 31.84
C LEU A 10 10.77 0.10 32.00
N ALA A 11 11.04 0.76 33.14
CA ALA A 11 10.62 2.14 33.36
C ALA A 11 11.27 3.11 32.36
N ALA A 12 12.57 2.96 32.06
CA ALA A 12 13.25 3.72 31.03
C ALA A 12 12.65 3.48 29.63
N LEU A 13 12.28 2.24 29.30
CA LEU A 13 11.59 1.92 28.05
C LEU A 13 10.18 2.55 28.00
N GLN A 14 9.45 2.60 29.11
CA GLN A 14 8.17 3.32 29.19
C GLN A 14 8.34 4.84 29.00
N GLU A 15 9.43 5.42 29.49
CA GLU A 15 9.75 6.83 29.25
C GLU A 15 10.04 7.10 27.77
N THR A 16 10.82 6.25 27.10
CA THR A 16 11.07 6.41 25.65
C THR A 16 9.82 6.15 24.81
N THR A 17 8.89 5.27 25.23
CA THR A 17 7.59 5.12 24.53
C THR A 17 6.68 6.33 24.71
N ALA A 18 6.75 7.03 25.85
CA ALA A 18 6.04 8.28 26.07
C ALA A 18 6.60 9.41 25.20
N GLN A 19 7.93 9.55 25.12
CA GLN A 19 8.61 10.50 24.21
C GLN A 19 8.27 10.21 22.74
N LEU A 20 8.28 8.93 22.34
CA LEU A 20 7.89 8.51 20.98
C LEU A 20 6.45 8.94 20.64
N ARG A 21 5.52 8.80 21.60
CA ARG A 21 4.13 9.24 21.40
C ARG A 21 4.05 10.75 21.18
N GLU A 22 4.75 11.55 22.00
CA GLU A 22 4.79 13.01 21.82
C GLU A 22 5.35 13.40 20.45
N LEU A 23 6.42 12.73 19.98
CA LEU A 23 6.97 12.97 18.65
C LEU A 23 6.01 12.56 17.52
N ILE A 24 5.25 11.47 17.67
CA ILE A 24 4.23 11.06 16.70
C ILE A 24 3.06 12.06 16.66
N ASP A 25 2.57 12.48 17.83
CA ASP A 25 1.48 13.46 17.94
C ASP A 25 1.94 14.85 17.43
N ARG A 26 3.20 15.24 17.66
CA ARG A 26 3.81 16.44 17.08
C ARG A 26 3.92 16.32 15.56
N LEU A 27 4.50 15.23 15.04
CA LEU A 27 4.63 14.98 13.60
C LEU A 27 3.28 15.00 12.87
N ALA A 28 2.24 14.41 13.49
CA ALA A 28 0.89 14.37 12.91
C ALA A 28 0.29 15.77 12.70
N ASN A 29 0.62 16.70 13.60
CA ASN A 29 0.09 18.06 13.68
C ASN A 29 1.08 19.14 13.17
N VAL A 30 2.19 18.78 12.51
CA VAL A 30 3.07 19.77 11.87
C VAL A 30 2.31 20.47 10.75
N GLU A 31 2.08 21.77 10.93
CA GLU A 31 1.63 22.68 9.88
C GLU A 31 2.83 23.46 9.33
N PHE A 32 2.78 23.77 8.04
CA PHE A 32 3.83 24.50 7.34
C PHE A 32 3.27 25.83 6.84
N GLU A 33 3.93 26.93 7.19
CA GLU A 33 3.58 28.24 6.64
C GLU A 33 4.02 28.31 5.16
N PRO A 34 3.23 28.92 4.26
CA PRO A 34 3.61 29.05 2.86
C PRO A 34 4.92 29.83 2.72
N GLY A 35 5.89 29.28 1.97
CA GLY A 35 7.25 29.85 1.83
C GLY A 35 8.25 29.44 2.92
N SER A 36 7.85 28.71 3.99
CA SER A 36 8.78 28.22 5.03
C SER A 36 9.64 27.03 4.60
N VAL A 37 9.21 26.26 3.60
CA VAL A 37 9.91 25.08 3.07
C VAL A 37 10.34 25.36 1.64
N PRO A 38 11.63 25.60 1.35
CA PRO A 38 12.07 25.86 0.00
C PRO A 38 11.76 24.66 -0.91
N LEU A 39 11.26 24.95 -2.12
CA LEU A 39 10.83 23.93 -3.09
C LEU A 39 11.94 22.94 -3.48
N ASN A 40 13.20 23.28 -3.23
CA ASN A 40 14.40 22.53 -3.62
C ASN A 40 14.99 21.66 -2.49
N ILE A 41 14.43 21.69 -1.27
CA ILE A 41 14.87 20.76 -0.20
C ILE A 41 14.05 19.47 -0.31
N GLU A 42 14.77 18.35 -0.37
CA GLU A 42 14.23 17.00 -0.26
C GLU A 42 13.52 16.81 1.08
N GLU A 43 12.54 15.91 1.17
CA GLU A 43 11.71 15.76 2.38
C GLU A 43 12.52 15.46 3.65
N GLU A 44 13.71 14.86 3.51
CA GLU A 44 14.63 14.55 4.61
C GLU A 44 15.19 15.79 5.30
N GLY A 45 15.36 16.92 4.57
CA GLY A 45 15.83 18.19 5.12
C GLY A 45 14.72 19.11 5.64
N SER A 46 13.47 18.61 5.72
CA SER A 46 12.36 19.32 6.35
C SER A 46 12.27 18.97 7.84
N VAL A 47 11.72 19.87 8.65
CA VAL A 47 11.38 19.61 10.06
C VAL A 47 10.54 18.34 10.22
N SER A 48 9.62 18.03 9.28
CA SER A 48 8.89 16.74 9.33
C SER A 48 9.78 15.54 9.00
N GLY A 49 10.79 15.71 8.14
CA GLY A 49 11.79 14.69 7.83
C GLY A 49 12.56 14.32 9.08
N GLU A 50 13.17 15.32 9.73
CA GLU A 50 13.92 15.21 10.99
C GLU A 50 13.09 14.51 12.08
N LEU A 51 11.90 15.03 12.43
CA LEU A 51 11.02 14.41 13.42
C LEU A 51 10.64 12.96 13.04
N SER A 52 10.44 12.69 11.75
CA SER A 52 10.08 11.35 11.31
C SER A 52 11.26 10.37 11.37
N ALA A 53 12.49 10.85 11.21
CA ALA A 53 13.72 10.08 11.35
C ALA A 53 14.01 9.79 12.83
N GLU A 54 13.91 10.80 13.69
CA GLU A 54 14.05 10.68 15.15
C GLU A 54 13.03 9.69 15.74
N ALA A 55 11.74 9.88 15.47
CA ALA A 55 10.69 8.96 15.92
C ALA A 55 10.86 7.54 15.33
N GLY A 56 11.41 7.43 14.11
CA GLY A 56 11.74 6.15 13.50
C GLY A 56 12.92 5.44 14.20
N LEU A 57 13.93 6.19 14.63
CA LEU A 57 15.08 5.69 15.38
C LEU A 57 14.67 5.23 16.77
N ILE A 58 13.94 6.07 17.54
CA ILE A 58 13.45 5.73 18.88
C ILE A 58 12.55 4.48 18.84
N LEU A 59 11.66 4.38 17.85
CA LEU A 59 10.82 3.19 17.66
C LEU A 59 11.63 1.92 17.32
N LYS A 60 12.73 2.04 16.59
CA LYS A 60 13.63 0.91 16.32
C LYS A 60 14.38 0.49 17.58
N THR A 61 15.05 1.43 18.25
CA THR A 61 15.81 1.19 19.48
C THR A 61 14.93 0.63 20.58
N GLY A 62 13.74 1.20 20.81
CA GLY A 62 12.81 0.70 21.83
C GLY A 62 12.32 -0.74 21.57
N LEU A 63 12.22 -1.17 20.32
CA LEU A 63 11.89 -2.56 19.99
C LEU A 63 13.07 -3.51 20.17
N GLU A 64 14.29 -3.06 19.87
CA GLU A 64 15.53 -3.80 20.15
C GLU A 64 15.72 -3.97 21.66
N ASP A 65 15.50 -2.90 22.45
CA ASP A 65 15.52 -2.91 23.91
C ASP A 65 14.42 -3.80 24.51
N GLN A 66 13.19 -3.74 23.97
CA GLN A 66 12.09 -4.61 24.39
C GLN A 66 12.43 -6.09 24.18
N GLN A 67 13.02 -6.45 23.04
CA GLN A 67 13.43 -7.82 22.76
C GLN A 67 14.56 -8.27 23.70
N LEU A 68 15.57 -7.41 23.92
CA LEU A 68 16.67 -7.67 24.83
C LEU A 68 16.18 -7.87 26.28
N LEU A 69 15.24 -7.04 26.74
CA LEU A 69 14.61 -7.19 28.05
C LEU A 69 13.79 -8.48 28.18
N PHE A 70 13.09 -8.89 27.13
CA PHE A 70 12.35 -10.15 27.12
C PHE A 70 13.30 -11.36 27.21
N GLU A 71 14.44 -11.32 26.51
CA GLU A 71 15.49 -12.34 26.60
C GLU A 71 16.15 -12.36 27.98
N GLU A 72 16.58 -11.21 28.52
CA GLU A 72 17.14 -11.12 29.88
C GLU A 72 16.14 -11.61 30.95
N ALA A 73 14.86 -11.26 30.82
CA ALA A 73 13.79 -11.73 31.70
C ALA A 73 13.59 -13.25 31.62
N LYS A 74 13.74 -13.85 30.44
CA LYS A 74 13.69 -15.32 30.25
C LYS A 74 14.78 -16.02 31.08
N TYR A 75 16.01 -15.51 31.07
CA TYR A 75 17.16 -16.08 31.81
C TYR A 75 17.11 -15.93 33.34
N LEU A 76 16.20 -15.11 33.89
CA LEU A 76 15.98 -15.03 35.35
C LEU A 76 15.57 -16.39 35.93
N ARG A 77 16.44 -16.98 36.76
CA ARG A 77 16.21 -18.24 37.48
C ARG A 77 15.10 -18.16 38.55
N ARG A 78 14.69 -16.95 38.98
CA ARG A 78 13.64 -16.72 39.99
C ARG A 78 12.25 -16.73 39.32
N GLY A 79 11.59 -17.89 39.32
CA GLY A 79 10.18 -18.01 38.96
C GLY A 79 9.29 -17.55 40.11
N GLY A 80 8.40 -16.59 39.85
CA GLY A 80 7.46 -16.03 40.82
C GLY A 80 6.68 -14.86 40.22
N HIS A 81 5.62 -14.41 40.88
CA HIS A 81 4.68 -13.41 40.35
C HIS A 81 5.31 -12.07 39.97
N GLU A 82 6.44 -11.70 40.58
CA GLU A 82 7.21 -10.50 40.21
C GLU A 82 7.79 -10.60 38.79
N LYS A 83 8.29 -11.79 38.39
CA LYS A 83 8.79 -12.06 37.04
C LYS A 83 7.63 -12.12 36.04
N GLU A 84 6.50 -12.70 36.43
CA GLU A 84 5.28 -12.78 35.62
C GLU A 84 4.76 -11.37 35.28
N ARG A 85 4.62 -10.50 36.29
CA ARG A 85 4.25 -9.08 36.11
C ARG A 85 5.26 -8.29 35.27
N LEU A 86 6.55 -8.58 35.41
CA LEU A 86 7.59 -7.94 34.59
C LEU A 86 7.45 -8.33 33.11
N VAL A 87 7.23 -9.61 32.83
CA VAL A 87 7.06 -10.13 31.46
C VAL A 87 5.78 -9.57 30.82
N ASP A 88 4.66 -9.56 31.54
CA ASP A 88 3.39 -8.95 31.11
C ASP A 88 3.57 -7.44 30.80
N GLY A 89 4.31 -6.71 31.64
CA GLY A 89 4.68 -5.32 31.39
C GLY A 89 5.53 -5.12 30.11
N ILE A 90 6.51 -5.99 29.87
CA ILE A 90 7.36 -5.95 28.66
C ILE A 90 6.54 -6.29 27.40
N GLU A 91 5.66 -7.29 27.47
CA GLU A 91 4.78 -7.69 26.37
C GLU A 91 3.79 -6.58 26.02
N ARG A 92 3.19 -5.95 27.04
CA ARG A 92 2.32 -4.78 26.86
C ARG A 92 3.05 -3.63 26.17
N VAL A 93 4.22 -3.24 26.65
CA VAL A 93 5.00 -2.15 26.04
C VAL A 93 5.40 -2.51 24.60
N GLY A 94 5.73 -3.77 24.32
CA GLY A 94 5.95 -4.27 22.96
C GLY A 94 4.73 -4.16 22.05
N SER A 95 3.53 -4.47 22.56
CA SER A 95 2.28 -4.29 21.82
C SER A 95 1.99 -2.81 21.52
N GLU A 96 2.30 -1.91 22.47
CA GLU A 96 2.16 -0.46 22.30
C GLU A 96 3.15 0.06 21.24
N LEU A 97 4.43 -0.34 21.29
CA LEU A 97 5.45 -0.05 20.26
C LEU A 97 5.05 -0.59 18.86
N ALA A 98 4.52 -1.81 18.79
CA ALA A 98 4.01 -2.36 17.54
C ALA A 98 2.83 -1.53 16.98
N SER A 99 1.95 -1.04 17.84
CA SER A 99 0.86 -0.13 17.43
C SER A 99 1.38 1.20 16.90
N TYR A 100 2.44 1.76 17.53
CA TYR A 100 3.05 3.03 17.13
C TYR A 100 3.65 3.01 15.73
N ARG A 101 4.07 1.85 15.20
CA ARG A 101 4.45 1.71 13.76
C ARG A 101 3.33 2.16 12.82
N SER A 102 2.08 1.82 13.14
CA SER A 102 0.93 2.16 12.32
C SER A 102 0.52 3.63 12.43
N THR A 103 0.62 4.21 13.63
CA THR A 103 0.31 5.63 13.87
C THR A 103 1.40 6.53 13.30
N LEU A 104 2.68 6.16 13.45
CA LEU A 104 3.82 6.85 12.84
C LEU A 104 3.74 6.84 11.30
N ARG A 105 3.29 5.76 10.66
CA ARG A 105 3.00 5.76 9.21
C ARG A 105 1.88 6.72 8.85
N LYS A 106 0.81 6.81 9.66
CA LYS A 106 -0.29 7.77 9.45
C LYS A 106 0.17 9.22 9.66
N ALA A 107 0.97 9.49 10.70
CA ALA A 107 1.54 10.81 11.00
C ALA A 107 2.52 11.28 9.90
N ARG A 108 3.38 10.39 9.38
CA ARG A 108 4.21 10.70 8.20
C ARG A 108 3.35 11.06 6.98
N LEU A 109 2.24 10.37 6.75
CA LEU A 109 1.33 10.67 5.65
C LEU A 109 0.52 11.96 5.86
N SER A 110 0.15 12.32 7.10
CA SER A 110 -0.47 13.63 7.37
C SER A 110 0.54 14.76 7.22
N ALA A 111 1.75 14.64 7.77
CA ALA A 111 2.83 15.61 7.59
C ALA A 111 3.13 15.87 6.10
N LYS A 112 3.26 14.81 5.28
CA LYS A 112 3.43 14.93 3.81
C LYS A 112 2.26 15.68 3.16
N LYS A 113 1.01 15.34 3.50
CA LYS A 113 -0.18 16.05 2.99
C LYS A 113 -0.21 17.51 3.44
N ASN A 114 0.26 17.83 4.64
CA ASN A 114 0.33 19.20 5.14
C ASN A 114 1.37 20.01 4.37
N LEU A 115 2.54 19.41 4.10
CA LEU A 115 3.62 19.97 3.28
C LEU A 115 3.16 20.23 1.84
N GLU A 116 2.48 19.25 1.21
CA GLU A 116 1.89 19.42 -0.12
C GLU A 116 0.83 20.53 -0.14
N ARG A 117 -0.03 20.64 0.88
CA ARG A 117 -1.02 21.73 0.98
C ARG A 117 -0.32 23.08 1.05
N ALA A 118 0.71 23.24 1.87
CA ALA A 118 1.48 24.49 1.96
C ALA A 118 2.16 24.85 0.62
N ARG A 119 2.78 23.87 -0.07
CA ARG A 119 3.36 24.08 -1.42
C ARG A 119 2.33 24.47 -2.49
N ARG A 120 1.08 23.99 -2.38
CA ARG A 120 -0.01 24.42 -3.28
C ARG A 120 -0.45 25.85 -2.99
N LEU A 121 -0.65 26.19 -1.71
CA LEU A 121 -0.99 27.56 -1.27
C LEU A 121 0.09 28.58 -1.68
N GLU A 122 1.38 28.24 -1.58
CA GLU A 122 2.47 29.08 -2.06
C GLU A 122 2.37 29.38 -3.57
N ARG A 123 2.09 28.36 -4.39
CA ARG A 123 1.88 28.51 -5.84
C ARG A 123 0.63 29.33 -6.15
N GLU A 124 -0.46 29.12 -5.42
CA GLU A 124 -1.70 29.89 -5.58
C GLU A 124 -1.51 31.37 -5.21
N LEU A 125 -0.81 31.67 -4.11
CA LEU A 125 -0.45 33.04 -3.72
C LEU A 125 0.48 33.71 -4.73
N MET A 126 1.44 32.96 -5.28
CA MET A 126 2.34 33.45 -6.33
C MET A 126 1.58 33.74 -7.64
N VAL A 127 0.63 32.89 -8.03
CA VAL A 127 -0.24 33.17 -9.19
C VAL A 127 -1.17 34.35 -8.91
N GLN A 128 -1.73 34.46 -7.70
CA GLN A 128 -2.57 35.60 -7.32
C GLN A 128 -1.82 36.93 -7.41
N SER A 129 -0.57 37.02 -6.94
CA SER A 129 0.22 38.26 -7.04
C SER A 129 0.65 38.62 -8.47
N PHE A 130 0.68 37.66 -9.40
CA PHE A 130 0.83 37.95 -10.84
C PHE A 130 -0.49 38.31 -11.54
N VAL A 131 -1.62 37.82 -11.04
CA VAL A 131 -2.96 38.04 -11.61
C VAL A 131 -3.62 39.30 -11.06
N GLU A 132 -3.25 39.76 -9.86
CA GLU A 132 -3.79 40.97 -9.23
C GLU A 132 -3.57 42.19 -10.14
N PRO A 133 -4.64 42.69 -10.80
CA PRO A 133 -4.49 43.77 -11.75
C PRO A 133 -4.29 45.06 -10.97
N ILE A 134 -3.35 45.89 -11.44
CA ILE A 134 -3.11 47.23 -10.91
C ILE A 134 -4.44 47.99 -10.94
N SER A 135 -5.09 48.04 -9.78
CA SER A 135 -6.40 48.67 -9.61
C SER A 135 -6.20 50.16 -9.44
N GLU A 136 -5.83 50.83 -10.52
CA GLU A 136 -5.89 52.28 -10.59
C GLU A 136 -7.36 52.73 -10.50
N THR A 137 -7.60 53.75 -9.67
CA THR A 137 -8.87 54.48 -9.49
C THR A 137 -9.96 53.71 -8.68
N ASN A 138 -10.60 54.26 -7.63
CA ASN A 138 -10.74 55.65 -7.18
C ASN A 138 -10.83 55.84 -5.65
N THR A 139 -10.14 56.88 -5.17
CA THR A 139 -10.58 57.88 -4.17
C THR A 139 -11.09 57.45 -2.78
N SER A 140 -10.26 57.71 -1.78
CA SER A 140 -10.65 58.57 -0.65
C SER A 140 -9.52 59.57 -0.36
N ALA A 141 -9.87 60.83 -0.11
CA ALA A 141 -8.90 61.91 0.06
C ALA A 141 -8.41 62.03 1.51
N GLY A 142 -7.11 62.30 1.70
CA GLY A 142 -6.59 62.73 3.01
C GLY A 142 -5.07 62.65 3.18
N GLY A 143 -4.41 63.81 3.24
CA GLY A 143 -3.17 63.97 4.01
C GLY A 143 -1.83 63.88 3.26
N SER A 144 -1.32 65.05 2.87
CA SER A 144 0.10 65.45 2.93
C SER A 144 1.22 64.51 2.45
N THR A 145 1.80 64.90 1.31
CA THR A 145 3.20 65.34 1.18
C THR A 145 4.35 64.31 1.32
N GLU A 146 5.16 64.30 0.26
CA GLU A 146 6.56 63.84 0.12
C GLU A 146 6.88 62.38 -0.30
N GLU A 147 7.60 62.33 -1.44
CA GLU A 147 8.42 61.26 -2.05
C GLU A 147 7.80 59.93 -2.51
N PRO A 148 7.61 59.79 -3.85
CA PRO A 148 7.65 58.52 -4.56
C PRO A 148 8.91 58.38 -5.43
N GLN A 149 9.84 57.49 -5.06
CA GLN A 149 10.84 56.95 -5.99
C GLN A 149 10.41 55.55 -6.48
N ALA A 150 9.72 55.49 -7.61
CA ALA A 150 9.48 54.27 -8.36
C ALA A 150 9.60 54.54 -9.87
N VAL A 151 10.27 53.64 -10.59
CA VAL A 151 10.81 53.89 -11.94
C VAL A 151 9.70 53.97 -13.00
N ALA A 152 9.31 55.19 -13.37
CA ALA A 152 8.43 55.43 -14.51
C ALA A 152 9.17 55.21 -15.85
N ARG A 153 8.58 54.40 -16.74
CA ARG A 153 9.05 54.25 -18.14
C ARG A 153 9.03 55.62 -18.84
N PRO A 154 10.06 55.98 -19.64
CA PRO A 154 10.08 57.28 -20.32
C PRO A 154 9.07 57.30 -21.48
N ILE A 155 7.95 57.99 -21.28
CA ILE A 155 7.03 58.38 -22.35
C ILE A 155 7.78 59.33 -23.28
N ARG A 156 8.24 58.81 -24.43
CA ARG A 156 8.87 59.63 -25.47
C ARG A 156 7.81 60.42 -26.23
N HIS A 157 7.51 61.63 -25.77
CA HIS A 157 6.77 62.61 -26.58
C HIS A 157 7.40 64.01 -26.49
N ASN A 158 8.45 64.24 -27.28
CA ASN A 158 8.95 65.59 -27.57
C ASN A 158 9.71 65.61 -28.91
N TYR A 159 9.04 66.04 -29.98
CA TYR A 159 9.64 66.26 -31.31
C TYR A 159 9.24 67.62 -31.93
N ASN A 160 8.76 68.57 -31.12
CA ASN A 160 8.27 69.87 -31.60
C ASN A 160 9.28 71.04 -31.54
N GLN A 161 10.55 70.79 -31.12
CA GLN A 161 11.51 71.88 -30.88
C GLN A 161 12.41 72.24 -32.08
N HIS A 162 12.44 71.46 -33.17
CA HIS A 162 13.32 71.73 -34.32
C HIS A 162 12.71 72.60 -35.43
N ARG A 163 11.44 73.02 -35.32
CA ARG A 163 10.78 73.84 -36.34
C ARG A 163 11.22 75.32 -36.34
N GLN A 164 11.83 75.81 -35.25
CA GLN A 164 12.15 77.24 -35.09
C GLN A 164 13.57 77.65 -35.54
N LEU A 165 14.48 76.70 -35.80
CA LEU A 165 15.87 76.99 -36.18
C LEU A 165 16.16 76.91 -37.69
N GLN A 166 15.23 76.41 -38.50
CA GLN A 166 15.44 76.23 -39.94
C GLN A 166 15.02 77.45 -40.79
N SER A 167 14.48 78.51 -40.20
CA SER A 167 13.85 79.64 -40.91
C SER A 167 14.78 80.49 -41.78
N SER A 168 16.10 80.31 -41.71
CA SER A 168 17.12 81.12 -42.41
C SER A 168 17.83 80.43 -43.59
N LEU A 169 17.42 79.22 -44.00
CA LEU A 169 18.04 78.46 -45.10
C LEU A 169 17.15 78.40 -46.35
N SER A 170 17.76 78.31 -47.54
CA SER A 170 17.06 78.14 -48.83
C SER A 170 16.26 76.84 -48.85
N GLU A 171 15.25 76.75 -49.72
CA GLU A 171 14.40 75.57 -49.80
C GLU A 171 15.17 74.32 -50.25
N GLU A 172 16.15 74.45 -51.14
CA GLU A 172 17.04 73.35 -51.55
C GLU A 172 17.92 72.85 -50.40
N ASP A 173 18.52 73.76 -49.62
CA ASP A 173 19.37 73.41 -48.46
C ASP A 173 18.55 72.69 -47.38
N ARG A 174 17.30 73.12 -47.16
CA ARG A 174 16.38 72.46 -46.21
C ARG A 174 16.01 71.05 -46.67
N GLN A 175 15.77 70.86 -47.96
CA GLN A 175 15.43 69.54 -48.51
C GLN A 175 16.62 68.57 -48.45
N THR A 176 17.83 69.04 -48.78
CA THR A 176 19.05 68.22 -48.73
C THR A 176 19.48 67.88 -47.29
N VAL A 177 19.52 68.86 -46.39
CA VAL A 177 19.81 68.63 -44.96
C VAL A 177 18.70 67.81 -44.30
N GLY A 178 17.44 68.03 -44.68
CA GLY A 178 16.29 67.20 -44.28
C GLY A 178 16.46 65.75 -44.68
N ALA A 179 16.80 65.48 -45.95
CA ALA A 179 17.05 64.13 -46.46
C ALA A 179 18.22 63.44 -45.74
N ALA A 180 19.36 64.14 -45.55
CA ALA A 180 20.49 63.61 -44.79
C ALA A 180 20.13 63.31 -43.32
N SER A 181 19.33 64.18 -42.68
CA SER A 181 18.83 63.93 -41.33
C SER A 181 17.87 62.74 -41.25
N ASN A 182 17.04 62.52 -42.28
CA ASN A 182 16.12 61.40 -42.36
C ASN A 182 16.87 60.08 -42.57
N VAL A 183 17.89 60.04 -43.43
CA VAL A 183 18.78 58.87 -43.58
C VAL A 183 19.51 58.57 -42.27
N THR A 184 20.04 59.59 -41.60
CA THR A 184 20.73 59.43 -40.30
C THR A 184 19.78 58.92 -39.22
N ASN A 185 18.53 59.41 -39.18
CA ASN A 185 17.51 58.94 -38.24
C ASN A 185 17.01 57.52 -38.58
N ALA A 186 16.90 57.17 -39.86
CA ALA A 186 16.58 55.81 -40.29
C ALA A 186 17.68 54.82 -39.90
N LEU A 187 18.95 55.17 -40.11
CA LEU A 187 20.09 54.31 -39.76
C LEU A 187 20.27 54.18 -38.23
N ARG A 188 20.02 55.25 -37.47
CA ARG A 188 19.91 55.15 -36.00
C ARG A 188 18.75 54.27 -35.55
N ARG A 189 17.61 54.29 -36.28
CA ARG A 189 16.44 53.45 -35.98
C ARG A 189 16.68 51.98 -36.33
N THR A 190 17.33 51.66 -37.45
CA THR A 190 17.72 50.28 -37.77
C THR A 190 18.77 49.77 -36.80
N HIS A 191 19.76 50.58 -36.42
CA HIS A 191 20.73 50.21 -35.37
C HIS A 191 20.04 49.93 -34.02
N ALA A 192 19.06 50.76 -33.63
CA ALA A 192 18.28 50.52 -32.41
C ALA A 192 17.42 49.25 -32.48
N LEU A 193 16.89 48.90 -33.65
CA LEU A 193 16.18 47.64 -33.87
C LEU A 193 17.13 46.43 -33.86
N ILE A 194 18.28 46.51 -34.54
CA ILE A 194 19.31 45.46 -34.54
C ILE A 194 19.81 45.21 -33.11
N ALA A 195 20.06 46.26 -32.32
CA ALA A 195 20.46 46.11 -30.92
C ALA A 195 19.36 45.47 -30.05
N ALA A 196 18.08 45.77 -30.31
CA ALA A 196 16.94 45.17 -29.61
C ALA A 196 16.65 43.73 -30.05
N GLU A 197 16.91 43.38 -31.32
CA GLU A 197 16.86 42.01 -31.81
C GLU A 197 18.06 41.19 -31.32
N LEU A 198 19.24 41.79 -31.16
CA LEU A 198 20.42 41.13 -30.59
C LEU A 198 20.17 40.72 -29.14
N SER A 199 19.69 41.63 -28.29
CA SER A 199 19.37 41.29 -26.89
C SER A 199 18.19 40.31 -26.76
N LYS A 200 17.22 40.36 -27.68
CA LYS A 200 16.16 39.34 -27.79
C LYS A 200 16.73 37.98 -28.21
N SER A 201 17.73 37.95 -29.09
CA SER A 201 18.44 36.75 -29.52
C SER A 201 19.29 36.16 -28.39
N GLU A 202 20.00 37.00 -27.62
CA GLU A 202 20.73 36.58 -26.41
C GLU A 202 19.79 35.92 -25.40
N PHE A 203 18.62 36.52 -25.13
CA PHE A 203 17.60 35.93 -24.26
C PHE A 203 17.06 34.59 -24.80
N ALA A 204 16.77 34.50 -26.10
CA ALA A 204 16.34 33.26 -26.73
C ALA A 204 17.43 32.17 -26.70
N HIS A 205 18.69 32.53 -26.90
CA HIS A 205 19.83 31.62 -26.73
C HIS A 205 19.95 31.14 -25.30
N GLN A 206 19.81 32.03 -24.31
CA GLN A 206 19.86 31.67 -22.90
C GLN A 206 18.73 30.69 -22.53
N THR A 207 17.49 30.95 -22.97
CA THR A 207 16.36 30.02 -22.84
C THR A 207 16.62 28.67 -23.51
N LEU A 208 17.20 28.64 -24.72
CA LEU A 208 17.54 27.39 -25.40
C LEU A 208 18.62 26.61 -24.64
N THR A 209 19.67 27.28 -24.13
CA THR A 209 20.69 26.62 -23.31
C THR A 209 20.14 26.08 -22.00
N GLU A 210 19.21 26.81 -21.37
CA GLU A 210 18.51 26.36 -20.16
C GLU A 210 17.60 25.16 -20.45
N SER A 211 16.83 25.18 -21.54
CA SER A 211 16.03 24.01 -21.96
C SER A 211 16.90 22.80 -22.31
N SER A 212 18.10 23.00 -22.87
CA SER A 212 19.04 21.92 -23.16
C SER A 212 19.67 21.36 -21.88
N ALA A 213 19.92 22.20 -20.88
CA ALA A 213 20.35 21.77 -19.56
C ALA A 213 19.24 20.97 -18.84
N ALA A 214 18.00 21.45 -18.88
CA ALA A 214 16.84 20.74 -18.33
C ALA A 214 16.62 19.38 -19.02
N LEU A 215 16.76 19.29 -20.35
CA LEU A 215 16.70 18.02 -21.07
C LEU A 215 17.81 17.05 -20.66
N LYS A 216 19.04 17.53 -20.43
CA LYS A 216 20.15 16.71 -19.91
C LYS A 216 19.91 16.24 -18.47
N GLN A 217 19.36 17.09 -17.62
CA GLN A 217 18.98 16.72 -16.25
C GLN A 217 17.87 15.66 -16.24
N LEU A 218 16.91 15.77 -17.16
CA LEU A 218 15.86 14.78 -17.35
C LEU A 218 16.42 13.44 -17.86
N ASP A 219 17.31 13.45 -18.85
CA ASP A 219 18.02 12.26 -19.32
C ASP A 219 18.85 11.58 -18.21
N GLN A 220 19.56 12.36 -17.40
CA GLN A 220 20.26 11.86 -16.21
C GLN A 220 19.30 11.26 -15.18
N SER A 221 18.10 11.83 -15.00
CA SER A 221 17.08 11.28 -14.10
C SER A 221 16.45 9.99 -14.63
N TYR A 222 16.28 9.84 -15.96
CA TYR A 222 15.84 8.59 -16.56
C TYR A 222 16.91 7.49 -16.47
N ASN A 223 18.18 7.84 -16.69
CA ASN A 223 19.29 6.90 -16.50
C ASN A 223 19.47 6.49 -15.02
N SER A 224 19.24 7.38 -14.05
CA SER A 224 19.27 7.02 -12.63
C SER A 224 18.07 6.17 -12.21
N LEU A 225 16.88 6.45 -12.77
CA LEU A 225 15.70 5.60 -12.63
C LEU A 225 15.93 4.20 -13.22
N ASP A 226 16.56 4.09 -14.39
CA ASP A 226 16.89 2.79 -14.98
C ASP A 226 17.94 2.03 -14.13
N GLY A 227 18.94 2.72 -13.57
CA GLY A 227 19.86 2.13 -12.59
C GLY A 227 19.18 1.65 -11.30
N MET A 228 18.18 2.38 -10.80
CA MET A 228 17.35 1.96 -9.67
C MET A 228 16.38 0.82 -10.03
N LEU A 229 15.85 0.79 -11.24
CA LEU A 229 15.04 -0.32 -11.75
C LEU A 229 15.89 -1.57 -11.96
N ALA A 230 17.12 -1.44 -12.48
CA ALA A 230 18.07 -2.52 -12.64
C ALA A 230 18.49 -3.11 -11.30
N SER A 231 18.84 -2.28 -10.31
CA SER A 231 19.20 -2.74 -8.96
C SER A 231 18.00 -3.31 -8.19
N SER A 232 16.79 -2.75 -8.35
CA SER A 232 15.57 -3.36 -7.77
C SER A 232 15.22 -4.68 -8.46
N ARG A 233 15.45 -4.82 -9.77
CA ARG A 233 15.29 -6.08 -10.52
C ARG A 233 16.33 -7.12 -10.10
N ASP A 234 17.55 -6.71 -9.78
CA ASP A 234 18.60 -7.61 -9.28
C ASP A 234 18.34 -8.02 -7.81
N LEU A 235 17.84 -7.11 -6.97
CA LEU A 235 17.33 -7.44 -5.63
C LEU A 235 16.09 -8.35 -5.69
N LEU A 236 15.13 -8.09 -6.57
CA LEU A 236 13.98 -8.99 -6.80
C LEU A 236 14.43 -10.33 -7.40
N GLY A 237 15.44 -10.32 -8.27
CA GLY A 237 16.03 -11.51 -8.88
C GLY A 237 16.76 -12.38 -7.86
N THR A 238 17.56 -11.78 -6.97
CA THR A 238 18.23 -12.47 -5.87
C THR A 238 17.26 -12.94 -4.79
N LEU A 239 16.22 -12.16 -4.47
CA LEU A 239 15.13 -12.58 -3.57
C LEU A 239 14.33 -13.75 -4.17
N LEU A 240 13.91 -13.67 -5.43
CA LEU A 240 13.26 -14.78 -6.13
C LEU A 240 14.18 -15.99 -6.24
N ARG A 241 15.47 -15.81 -6.52
CA ARG A 241 16.45 -16.92 -6.58
C ARG A 241 16.64 -17.58 -5.21
N SER A 242 16.64 -16.79 -4.14
CA SER A 242 16.72 -17.26 -2.76
C SER A 242 15.45 -18.02 -2.36
N GLN A 243 14.28 -17.42 -2.54
CA GLN A 243 12.98 -18.03 -2.23
C GLN A 243 12.69 -19.28 -3.09
N LYS A 244 13.24 -19.36 -4.30
CA LYS A 244 13.16 -20.55 -5.18
C LYS A 244 13.98 -21.74 -4.65
N SER A 245 14.99 -21.51 -3.81
CA SER A 245 15.68 -22.60 -3.10
C SER A 245 14.81 -23.18 -1.98
N ASP A 246 14.06 -22.33 -1.27
CA ASP A 246 13.15 -22.74 -0.19
C ASP A 246 11.95 -23.52 -0.74
N THR A 247 11.42 -23.12 -1.91
CA THR A 247 10.38 -23.90 -2.61
C THR A 247 10.88 -25.29 -3.01
N TRP A 248 12.18 -25.46 -3.29
CA TRP A 248 12.76 -26.76 -3.65
C TRP A 248 12.89 -27.70 -2.43
N TYR A 249 13.21 -27.15 -1.26
CA TYR A 249 13.14 -27.91 0.01
C TYR A 249 11.71 -28.33 0.35
N LEU A 250 10.74 -27.42 0.24
CA LEU A 250 9.34 -27.75 0.52
C LEU A 250 8.78 -28.78 -0.49
N GLN A 251 9.17 -28.68 -1.77
CA GLN A 251 8.81 -29.64 -2.81
C GLN A 251 9.41 -31.02 -2.55
N THR A 252 10.71 -31.13 -2.22
CA THR A 252 11.35 -32.42 -1.93
C THR A 252 10.80 -33.06 -0.65
N ALA A 253 10.49 -32.28 0.39
CA ALA A 253 9.80 -32.74 1.59
C ALA A 253 8.39 -33.27 1.28
N LEU A 254 7.62 -32.58 0.42
CA LEU A 254 6.28 -33.02 0.00
C LEU A 254 6.34 -34.33 -0.80
N TYR A 255 7.32 -34.50 -1.70
CA TYR A 255 7.51 -35.78 -2.39
C TYR A 255 7.87 -36.91 -1.43
N MET A 256 8.76 -36.70 -0.45
CA MET A 256 9.07 -37.70 0.58
C MET A 256 7.83 -38.05 1.44
N LEU A 257 6.99 -37.06 1.76
CA LEU A 257 5.71 -37.26 2.43
C LEU A 257 4.75 -38.09 1.56
N MET A 258 4.60 -37.76 0.28
CA MET A 258 3.74 -38.53 -0.65
C MET A 258 4.22 -39.97 -0.86
N VAL A 259 5.54 -40.19 -0.96
CA VAL A 259 6.13 -41.53 -1.07
C VAL A 259 5.88 -42.34 0.19
N THR A 260 6.07 -41.76 1.38
CA THR A 260 5.82 -42.46 2.66
C THR A 260 4.34 -42.67 2.94
N ALA A 261 3.47 -41.75 2.57
CA ALA A 261 2.01 -41.90 2.61
C ALA A 261 1.54 -43.00 1.64
N GLY A 262 2.03 -43.00 0.40
CA GLY A 262 1.76 -44.05 -0.59
C GLY A 262 2.24 -45.42 -0.11
N TRP A 263 3.43 -45.50 0.50
CA TRP A 263 3.94 -46.73 1.13
C TRP A 263 3.07 -47.18 2.31
N LEU A 264 2.58 -46.26 3.14
CA LEU A 264 1.64 -46.57 4.21
C LEU A 264 0.31 -47.07 3.66
N VAL A 265 -0.25 -46.48 2.61
CA VAL A 265 -1.46 -46.96 1.94
C VAL A 265 -1.24 -48.36 1.34
N PHE A 266 -0.13 -48.59 0.64
CA PHE A 266 0.26 -49.90 0.12
C PHE A 266 0.38 -50.95 1.24
N ARG A 267 1.08 -50.63 2.33
CA ARG A 267 1.33 -51.56 3.44
C ARG A 267 0.10 -51.80 4.32
N ARG A 268 -0.71 -50.77 4.58
CA ARG A 268 -1.83 -50.79 5.55
C ARG A 268 -3.15 -51.16 4.89
N LEU A 269 -3.41 -50.65 3.68
CA LEU A 269 -4.71 -50.69 3.01
C LEU A 269 -4.78 -51.80 1.95
N LEU A 270 -3.70 -52.02 1.19
CA LEU A 270 -3.66 -53.09 0.18
C LEU A 270 -3.36 -54.50 0.75
N TYR A 271 -2.69 -54.63 1.90
CA TYR A 271 -2.31 -55.96 2.42
C TYR A 271 -3.32 -56.59 3.40
N GLY A 272 -4.04 -55.77 4.18
CA GLY A 272 -5.02 -56.24 5.17
C GLY A 272 -6.46 -56.15 4.67
N PRO A 273 -7.04 -54.94 4.58
CA PRO A 273 -8.41 -54.73 4.11
C PRO A 273 -8.69 -55.32 2.73
N LEU A 274 -7.74 -55.24 1.79
CA LEU A 274 -7.92 -55.80 0.45
C LEU A 274 -8.01 -57.33 0.45
N TRP A 275 -7.29 -58.03 1.33
CA TRP A 275 -7.45 -59.49 1.46
C TRP A 275 -8.84 -59.84 2.00
N TRP A 276 -9.39 -59.02 2.89
CA TRP A 276 -10.79 -59.12 3.32
C TRP A 276 -11.76 -58.80 2.16
N LEU A 277 -11.47 -57.77 1.35
CA LEU A 277 -12.28 -57.35 0.20
C LEU A 277 -12.25 -58.35 -0.96
N VAL A 278 -11.20 -59.19 -1.08
CA VAL A 278 -11.16 -60.33 -2.01
C VAL A 278 -11.81 -61.58 -1.39
N TRP A 279 -11.59 -61.84 -0.09
CA TRP A 279 -12.13 -63.03 0.60
C TRP A 279 -13.64 -62.96 0.84
N LEU A 280 -14.18 -61.78 1.12
CA LEU A 280 -15.60 -61.56 1.41
C LEU A 280 -16.52 -61.85 0.20
N PRO A 281 -16.30 -61.32 -1.03
CA PRO A 281 -17.09 -61.70 -2.19
C PRO A 281 -16.86 -63.16 -2.59
N LEU A 282 -15.63 -63.68 -2.46
CA LEU A 282 -15.35 -65.10 -2.74
C LEU A 282 -16.13 -66.02 -1.79
N ARG A 283 -16.23 -65.66 -0.50
CA ARG A 283 -17.02 -66.39 0.50
C ARG A 283 -18.53 -66.21 0.33
N ILE A 284 -18.99 -65.10 -0.24
CA ILE A 284 -20.39 -64.95 -0.67
C ILE A 284 -20.70 -65.86 -1.86
N LEU A 285 -19.86 -65.88 -2.90
CA LEU A 285 -20.05 -66.79 -4.05
C LEU A 285 -20.04 -68.26 -3.64
N PHE A 286 -19.08 -68.69 -2.81
CA PHE A 286 -19.01 -70.08 -2.32
C PHE A 286 -20.02 -70.40 -1.19
N GLY A 287 -20.55 -69.39 -0.48
CA GLY A 287 -21.42 -69.57 0.68
C GLY A 287 -22.92 -69.42 0.43
N VAL A 288 -23.32 -68.72 -0.64
CA VAL A 288 -24.74 -68.46 -0.96
C VAL A 288 -25.29 -69.43 -2.02
N GLY A 289 -24.43 -70.19 -2.69
CA GLY A 289 -24.79 -71.09 -3.80
C GLY A 289 -25.69 -72.30 -3.49
N THR A 290 -26.12 -72.53 -2.24
CA THR A 290 -26.89 -73.74 -1.86
C THR A 290 -28.20 -73.50 -1.11
N LYS A 291 -28.63 -72.25 -0.87
CA LYS A 291 -29.93 -71.95 -0.22
C LYS A 291 -30.73 -70.81 -0.87
N ALA A 292 -30.72 -70.75 -2.20
CA ALA A 292 -31.70 -70.00 -2.98
C ALA A 292 -32.82 -70.95 -3.47
N GLY A 293 -33.87 -71.11 -2.67
CA GLY A 293 -35.02 -71.96 -3.04
C GLY A 293 -36.23 -71.70 -2.15
N SER A 294 -37.37 -71.42 -2.77
CA SER A 294 -38.68 -71.15 -2.14
C SER A 294 -38.79 -69.86 -1.32
N ALA A 295 -39.02 -68.75 -2.04
CA ALA A 295 -39.94 -67.72 -1.57
C ALA A 295 -41.16 -67.74 -2.49
N VAL A 296 -42.30 -68.28 -2.03
CA VAL A 296 -43.64 -67.98 -2.60
C VAL A 296 -44.77 -68.42 -1.66
N MET A 297 -45.63 -67.44 -1.33
CA MET A 297 -47.07 -67.53 -1.07
C MET A 297 -47.70 -68.06 0.25
N HIS A 298 -48.61 -67.20 0.73
CA HIS A 298 -49.98 -67.47 1.19
C HIS A 298 -50.29 -67.98 2.62
N SER A 299 -50.59 -67.00 3.48
CA SER A 299 -51.93 -66.77 4.09
C SER A 299 -52.52 -67.69 5.17
N ARG A 300 -53.37 -67.07 6.00
CA ARG A 300 -54.38 -67.61 6.93
C ARG A 300 -53.92 -68.18 8.29
N SER A 301 -54.16 -67.34 9.31
CA SER A 301 -54.87 -67.65 10.58
C SER A 301 -55.90 -68.80 10.44
N PRO A 302 -56.22 -69.62 11.47
CA PRO A 302 -56.16 -69.29 12.90
C PRO A 302 -55.65 -70.38 13.89
N GLY A 303 -55.35 -69.94 15.12
CA GLY A 303 -55.85 -70.54 16.36
C GLY A 303 -55.40 -71.93 16.85
N GLN A 304 -55.49 -72.07 18.19
CA GLN A 304 -55.73 -73.30 18.96
C GLN A 304 -54.56 -74.29 19.21
N SER A 305 -54.35 -74.56 20.51
CA SER A 305 -53.81 -75.77 21.16
C SER A 305 -52.52 -76.40 20.58
N GLY A 306 -51.42 -76.57 21.32
CA GLY A 306 -51.31 -76.83 22.76
C GLY A 306 -51.09 -78.32 23.02
N LYS A 307 -50.14 -78.64 23.92
CA LYS A 307 -49.66 -79.98 24.36
C LYS A 307 -48.74 -80.72 23.36
N ALA A 308 -47.79 -81.57 23.80
CA ALA A 308 -47.09 -81.72 25.09
C ALA A 308 -45.93 -82.75 24.96
N GLY A 309 -45.03 -82.79 25.94
CA GLY A 309 -44.11 -83.91 26.22
C GLY A 309 -42.65 -83.69 25.78
N VAL A 310 -41.62 -84.01 26.58
CA VAL A 310 -41.55 -84.63 27.93
C VAL A 310 -40.35 -84.00 28.67
N VAL A 311 -40.53 -83.29 29.80
CA VAL A 311 -40.25 -83.69 31.23
C VAL A 311 -38.85 -84.35 31.40
N ILE A 312 -37.91 -83.84 32.22
CA ILE A 312 -37.73 -83.89 33.70
C ILE A 312 -36.54 -82.90 34.00
N ASP A 313 -36.45 -82.07 35.05
CA ASP A 313 -37.21 -81.79 36.29
C ASP A 313 -37.02 -80.30 36.72
N GLY A 314 -37.46 -79.89 37.92
CA GLY A 314 -36.92 -78.72 38.65
C GLY A 314 -37.91 -77.60 39.04
N GLU A 315 -38.76 -77.87 40.04
CA GLU A 315 -39.61 -76.88 40.75
C GLU A 315 -38.74 -75.77 41.41
N ILE A 316 -39.10 -74.47 41.46
CA ILE A 316 -40.05 -73.84 42.42
C ILE A 316 -40.60 -72.50 41.89
N ARG A 317 -41.93 -72.50 41.68
CA ARG A 317 -42.99 -71.54 42.08
C ARG A 317 -42.81 -70.01 41.95
N VAL A 318 -43.87 -69.39 41.40
CA VAL A 318 -44.10 -67.93 41.23
C VAL A 318 -45.49 -67.57 41.78
N ASP A 319 -45.67 -66.37 42.32
CA ASP A 319 -46.91 -65.57 42.39
C ASP A 319 -46.46 -64.10 42.13
N GLY A 320 -47.13 -63.21 41.38
CA GLY A 320 -48.58 -62.96 41.25
C GLY A 320 -48.95 -61.85 42.24
N LEU A 321 -49.57 -60.69 41.92
CA LEU A 321 -50.41 -60.23 40.80
C LEU A 321 -50.23 -58.67 40.61
N PRO A 322 -51.01 -57.95 39.76
CA PRO A 322 -50.76 -56.57 39.33
C PRO A 322 -51.73 -55.54 39.96
N ASP A 323 -51.72 -54.28 39.51
CA ASP A 323 -52.93 -53.61 38.97
C ASP A 323 -52.65 -52.23 38.35
N GLU A 324 -53.50 -51.84 37.40
CA GLU A 324 -53.57 -50.49 36.82
C GLU A 324 -54.45 -49.57 37.68
N SER A 325 -54.09 -48.28 37.89
CA SER A 325 -55.08 -47.20 38.07
C SER A 325 -54.52 -45.77 38.10
N LEU A 326 -54.49 -45.15 36.91
CA LEU A 326 -54.94 -43.77 36.65
C LEU A 326 -54.14 -42.55 37.19
N PRO A 327 -54.34 -41.32 36.63
CA PRO A 327 -53.26 -40.35 36.46
C PRO A 327 -53.60 -38.91 36.92
N THR A 328 -52.88 -37.94 36.36
CA THR A 328 -53.10 -36.47 36.28
C THR A 328 -52.25 -35.54 37.17
N ALA A 329 -51.46 -34.69 36.52
CA ALA A 329 -51.37 -33.25 36.77
C ALA A 329 -50.70 -32.57 35.56
N VAL A 330 -51.42 -31.66 34.88
CA VAL A 330 -50.88 -30.80 33.80
C VAL A 330 -50.97 -29.34 34.22
N VAL A 331 -49.81 -28.71 34.42
CA VAL A 331 -49.55 -27.26 34.36
C VAL A 331 -48.04 -27.13 34.07
N GLY A 332 -47.50 -26.29 33.18
CA GLY A 332 -48.07 -25.30 32.25
C GLY A 332 -47.15 -24.07 32.17
N ARG A 333 -46.77 -23.63 30.95
CA ARG A 333 -45.92 -22.45 30.62
C ARG A 333 -44.42 -22.55 31.04
N GLU A 334 -43.47 -21.89 30.37
CA GLU A 334 -43.51 -20.94 29.24
C GLU A 334 -42.27 -21.06 28.32
N LYS A 335 -42.37 -20.59 27.06
CA LYS A 335 -41.23 -20.49 26.12
C LYS A 335 -40.39 -19.25 26.43
N LYS A 336 -39.06 -19.38 26.39
CA LYS A 336 -38.17 -18.27 26.00
C LYS A 336 -37.13 -18.78 25.01
N VAL A 337 -37.33 -18.43 23.74
CA VAL A 337 -36.30 -18.52 22.71
C VAL A 337 -35.38 -17.29 22.87
N VAL A 338 -34.08 -17.50 22.74
CA VAL A 338 -33.11 -16.44 22.44
C VAL A 338 -32.36 -16.92 21.22
N GLU A 339 -32.66 -16.30 20.08
CA GLU A 339 -31.86 -16.45 18.86
C GLU A 339 -30.56 -15.67 19.00
N SER A 340 -29.49 -16.18 18.40
CA SER A 340 -28.18 -15.54 18.31
C SER A 340 -28.13 -14.59 17.10
N GLU A 341 -27.82 -13.32 17.31
CA GLU A 341 -27.79 -12.27 16.26
C GLU A 341 -26.50 -12.26 15.41
N ASP A 342 -25.66 -13.28 15.50
CA ASP A 342 -24.29 -13.25 14.95
C ASP A 342 -24.21 -13.37 13.41
N ASP A 343 -25.12 -14.10 12.76
CA ASP A 343 -25.11 -14.27 11.29
C ASP A 343 -25.48 -12.98 10.52
N SER A 344 -26.26 -12.08 11.15
CA SER A 344 -26.74 -10.85 10.51
C SER A 344 -25.61 -9.87 10.17
N MET A 345 -24.52 -9.86 10.94
CA MET A 345 -23.40 -8.95 10.70
C MET A 345 -22.51 -9.41 9.54
N ILE A 346 -22.38 -10.72 9.29
CA ILE A 346 -21.63 -11.24 8.13
C ILE A 346 -22.37 -10.93 6.82
N GLU A 347 -23.68 -11.16 6.76
CA GLU A 347 -24.49 -10.82 5.58
C GLU A 347 -24.45 -9.30 5.29
N LYS A 348 -24.51 -8.47 6.33
CA LYS A 348 -24.49 -7.01 6.21
C LYS A 348 -23.12 -6.46 5.77
N VAL A 349 -22.01 -7.11 6.14
CA VAL A 349 -20.67 -6.75 5.65
C VAL A 349 -20.49 -7.19 4.19
N GLY A 350 -20.94 -8.39 3.81
CA GLY A 350 -20.92 -8.83 2.40
C GLY A 350 -21.66 -7.86 1.48
N LYS A 351 -22.87 -7.44 1.88
CA LYS A 351 -23.69 -6.48 1.14
C LYS A 351 -23.05 -5.09 0.97
N ILE A 352 -22.16 -4.69 1.88
CA ILE A 352 -21.41 -3.41 1.78
C ILE A 352 -20.23 -3.56 0.82
N VAL A 353 -19.54 -4.70 0.83
CA VAL A 353 -18.43 -4.98 -0.09
C VAL A 353 -18.92 -5.07 -1.53
N ASP A 354 -20.02 -5.78 -1.78
CA ASP A 354 -20.63 -5.88 -3.11
C ASP A 354 -21.13 -4.51 -3.61
N ALA A 355 -21.75 -3.70 -2.73
CA ALA A 355 -22.24 -2.36 -3.09
C ALA A 355 -21.12 -1.35 -3.39
N VAL A 356 -19.90 -1.54 -2.85
CA VAL A 356 -18.72 -0.74 -3.21
C VAL A 356 -18.14 -1.20 -4.55
N ASN A 357 -18.13 -2.51 -4.82
CA ASN A 357 -17.64 -3.07 -6.09
C ASN A 357 -18.55 -2.70 -7.29
N GLU A 358 -19.87 -2.58 -7.07
CA GLU A 358 -20.83 -2.13 -8.09
C GLU A 358 -20.74 -0.62 -8.39
N ALA A 359 -20.15 0.18 -7.49
CA ALA A 359 -20.08 1.64 -7.62
C ALA A 359 -18.84 2.16 -8.38
N ASP A 360 -17.84 1.31 -8.62
CA ASP A 360 -16.52 1.68 -9.18
C ASP A 360 -16.36 1.28 -10.67
N ILE A 361 -17.45 1.09 -11.40
CA ILE A 361 -17.44 0.84 -12.86
C ILE A 361 -17.91 2.08 -13.63
N PRO A 362 -17.01 3.03 -13.98
CA PRO A 362 -17.26 3.96 -15.07
C PRO A 362 -17.19 3.19 -16.40
N GLY A 363 -18.32 3.05 -17.08
CA GLY A 363 -18.37 2.30 -18.35
C GLY A 363 -17.60 3.00 -19.47
N GLU A 364 -16.72 2.26 -20.15
CA GLU A 364 -16.14 2.68 -21.42
C GLU A 364 -16.92 2.08 -22.60
N HIS A 365 -17.05 2.89 -23.64
CA HIS A 365 -17.95 2.70 -24.76
C HIS A 365 -17.27 1.87 -25.86
N GLU A 366 -17.99 0.93 -26.47
CA GLU A 366 -17.52 0.26 -27.69
C GLU A 366 -17.23 1.30 -28.79
N GLY A 367 -16.07 1.17 -29.43
CA GLY A 367 -15.61 1.99 -30.54
C GLY A 367 -14.74 1.15 -31.48
N ASP A 368 -15.42 0.52 -32.45
CA ASP A 368 -14.83 -0.35 -33.47
C ASP A 368 -13.99 0.43 -34.48
N HIS A 369 -12.78 -0.06 -34.78
CA HIS A 369 -12.16 0.09 -36.11
C HIS A 369 -10.90 -0.80 -36.29
N ASP A 370 -10.96 -1.66 -37.31
CA ASP A 370 -9.83 -2.34 -37.95
C ASP A 370 -8.69 -1.36 -38.33
N ASP A 371 -7.43 -1.81 -38.25
CA ASP A 371 -6.67 -1.99 -39.50
C ASP A 371 -5.47 -2.97 -39.41
N ARG A 372 -5.18 -3.64 -40.53
CA ARG A 372 -4.14 -4.67 -40.68
C ARG A 372 -2.88 -4.13 -41.35
N LEU A 373 -1.69 -4.54 -40.90
CA LEU A 373 -0.46 -4.84 -41.68
C LEU A 373 0.50 -5.57 -40.70
N GLN A 374 0.95 -6.82 -40.80
CA GLN A 374 1.51 -7.64 -41.88
C GLN A 374 2.92 -7.25 -42.37
N GLU A 375 3.95 -7.70 -41.63
CA GLU A 375 5.30 -8.16 -42.05
C GLU A 375 6.10 -8.50 -40.76
N GLY A 376 6.95 -9.53 -40.63
CA GLY A 376 7.20 -10.67 -41.52
C GLY A 376 8.65 -10.83 -41.99
N ASP A 377 9.61 -11.19 -41.10
CA ASP A 377 10.79 -11.97 -41.54
C ASP A 377 11.51 -12.77 -40.42
N ALA A 378 12.36 -13.70 -40.86
CA ALA A 378 13.27 -14.61 -40.14
C ALA A 378 14.30 -13.86 -39.24
N ALA A 379 14.63 -14.32 -38.03
CA ALA A 379 15.40 -15.52 -37.68
C ALA A 379 16.86 -15.51 -38.19
N GLU A 380 17.79 -15.05 -37.33
CA GLU A 380 19.20 -15.46 -37.38
C GLU A 380 19.67 -15.80 -35.95
N VAL A 381 20.30 -16.97 -35.81
CA VAL A 381 20.86 -17.48 -34.55
C VAL A 381 22.38 -17.37 -34.66
N VAL A 382 23.00 -16.59 -33.79
CA VAL A 382 24.46 -16.54 -33.65
C VAL A 382 24.84 -17.14 -32.30
N GLU A 383 25.37 -18.37 -32.34
CA GLU A 383 26.20 -18.91 -31.27
C GLU A 383 27.51 -18.12 -31.22
N GLU A 384 27.93 -17.67 -30.04
CA GLU A 384 29.31 -17.22 -29.81
C GLU A 384 29.94 -18.05 -28.68
N ASP A 385 30.89 -18.91 -29.06
CA ASP A 385 31.57 -19.88 -28.19
C ASP A 385 32.54 -19.18 -27.23
N SER A 386 32.23 -19.22 -25.94
CA SER A 386 33.06 -18.60 -24.89
C SER A 386 34.24 -19.50 -24.51
N ARG A 387 35.46 -19.14 -24.96
CA ARG A 387 36.71 -19.69 -24.42
C ARG A 387 37.66 -18.59 -23.95
N PRO A 388 38.08 -18.57 -22.68
CA PRO A 388 39.08 -17.63 -22.18
C PRO A 388 40.49 -18.09 -22.53
N ARG A 389 41.40 -17.12 -22.71
CA ARG A 389 42.85 -17.32 -22.65
C ARG A 389 43.52 -16.11 -21.99
N ASP A 390 43.98 -16.36 -20.76
CA ASP A 390 45.35 -16.15 -20.28
C ASP A 390 46.17 -14.95 -20.79
N GLU A 391 46.59 -14.16 -19.79
CA GLU A 391 47.94 -13.59 -19.62
C GLU A 391 48.49 -12.60 -20.67
N LEU A 392 48.59 -11.33 -20.25
CA LEU A 392 49.88 -10.62 -20.10
C LEU A 392 49.76 -9.46 -19.09
#